data_AF-A0A9E1ZVJ1-F1
#
_entry.id   AF-A0A9E1ZVJ1-F1
#
_cell.length_a   1.000
_cell.length_b   1.000
_cell.length_c   1.000
_cell.angle_alpha   90.00
_cell.angle_beta   90.00
_cell.angle_gamma   90.00
#
_symmetry.space_group_name_H-M   'P 1'
#
loop_
_entity.id
_entity.type
_entity.pdbx_description
1 polymer ?
#
loop_
_entity_poly.entity_id
_entity_poly.type
_entity_poly.pdbx_seq_one_letter_code
_entity_poly.pdbx_strand_id
1 'polypeptide(L)'
;MALITDNTALQELCGRLSKASYITVDTEFMREKTYWPILCLVQVAGPDEAWAIDPLAEGLDLSPLFDLFADENILKVFHAG
;
A
#
# COMPACT_ATOMS: atom_id res chain seq x y z
N MET A 1 6.87 -12.94 -2.94
CA MET A 1 6.05 -11.72 -2.74
C MET A 1 4.90 -11.83 -3.71
N ALA A 2 3.68 -12.02 -3.21
CA ALA A 2 2.48 -12.08 -4.05
C ALA A 2 1.94 -10.66 -4.23
N LEU A 3 1.43 -10.37 -5.43
CA LEU A 3 0.84 -9.09 -5.80
C LEU A 3 -0.64 -9.08 -5.38
N ILE A 4 -1.06 -8.05 -4.66
CA ILE A 4 -2.48 -7.84 -4.31
C ILE A 4 -3.15 -7.09 -5.44
N THR A 5 -4.20 -7.70 -6.00
CA THR A 5 -5.00 -7.16 -7.11
C THR A 5 -6.51 -7.26 -6.84
N ASP A 6 -6.93 -7.68 -5.65
CA ASP A 6 -8.35 -7.84 -5.29
C ASP A 6 -8.67 -7.28 -3.89
N ASN A 7 -9.95 -6.93 -3.71
CA ASN A 7 -10.44 -6.25 -2.52
C ASN A 7 -10.34 -7.09 -1.24
N THR A 8 -10.55 -8.40 -1.34
CA THR A 8 -10.51 -9.29 -0.17
C THR A 8 -9.09 -9.37 0.37
N ALA A 9 -8.10 -9.62 -0.50
CA ALA A 9 -6.70 -9.66 -0.11
C ALA A 9 -6.22 -8.32 0.47
N LEU A 10 -6.64 -7.20 -0.11
CA LEU A 10 -6.29 -5.87 0.40
C LEU A 10 -6.90 -5.60 1.79
N GLN A 11 -8.18 -5.90 2.00
CA GLN A 11 -8.84 -5.74 3.30
C GLN A 11 -8.19 -6.61 4.37
N GLU A 12 -7.92 -7.88 4.05
CA GLU A 12 -7.25 -8.80 4.98
C GLU A 12 -5.86 -8.32 5.36
N LEU A 13 -5.07 -7.83 4.39
CA LEU A 13 -3.77 -7.23 4.66
C LEU A 13 -3.90 -6.03 5.60
N CYS A 14 -4.76 -5.07 5.27
CA CYS A 14 -4.93 -3.86 6.07
C CYS A 14 -5.39 -4.19 7.50
N GLY A 15 -6.26 -5.18 7.67
CA GLY A 15 -6.70 -5.65 8.98
C GLY A 15 -5.62 -6.36 9.82
N ARG A 16 -4.58 -6.91 9.20
CA ARG A 16 -3.40 -7.43 9.90
C ARG A 16 -2.42 -6.31 10.24
N LEU A 17 -2.12 -5.45 9.27
CA LEU A 17 -1.20 -4.33 9.44
C LEU A 17 -1.71 -3.28 10.43
N SER A 18 -3.03 -3.13 10.59
CA SER A 18 -3.62 -2.20 11.57
C SER A 18 -3.27 -2.55 13.02
N LYS A 19 -2.78 -3.76 13.27
CA LYS A 19 -2.35 -4.22 14.61
C LYS A 19 -0.87 -3.97 14.87
N ALA A 20 -0.11 -3.55 13.86
CA ALA A 20 1.31 -3.26 13.99
C ALA A 20 1.51 -1.84 14.56
N SER A 21 2.56 -1.65 15.37
CA SER A 21 2.93 -0.32 15.88
C SER A 21 3.52 0.59 14.79
N TYR A 22 4.03 0.00 13.71
CA TYR A 22 4.52 0.72 12.55
C TYR A 22 4.31 -0.07 11.27
N ILE A 23 4.28 0.64 10.15
CA ILE A 23 4.37 0.08 8.80
C ILE A 23 5.42 0.86 8.01
N THR A 24 6.07 0.20 7.05
CA THR A 24 6.92 0.86 6.06
C THR A 24 6.18 0.97 4.75
N VAL A 25 6.33 2.10 4.07
CA VAL A 25 5.64 2.37 2.80
C VAL A 25 6.65 2.87 1.77
N ASP A 26 6.53 2.34 0.57
CA ASP A 26 7.23 2.81 -0.63
C ASP A 26 6.27 2.79 -1.83
N THR A 27 6.58 3.59 -2.85
CA THR A 27 5.68 3.81 -3.98
C THR A 27 6.43 3.94 -5.31
N GLU A 28 5.92 3.27 -6.34
CA GLU A 28 6.48 3.34 -7.69
C GLU A 28 5.55 4.11 -8.64
N PHE A 29 6.14 4.95 -9.49
CA PHE A 29 5.38 5.80 -10.41
C PHE A 29 5.84 5.62 -11.86
N MET A 30 4.88 5.48 -12.78
CA MET A 30 5.16 5.63 -14.22
C MET A 30 5.21 7.11 -14.58
N ARG A 31 6.35 7.55 -15.13
CA ARG A 31 6.64 8.96 -15.46
C ARG A 31 7.07 9.21 -16.90
N GLU A 32 7.51 8.18 -17.64
CA GLU A 32 8.11 8.36 -18.98
C GLU A 32 7.11 8.79 -20.06
N LYS A 33 5.84 8.36 -19.94
CA LYS A 33 4.81 8.54 -20.99
C LYS A 33 3.57 9.25 -20.48
N THR A 34 3.65 9.86 -19.31
CA THR A 34 2.50 10.45 -18.61
C THR A 34 2.85 11.86 -18.15
N TYR A 35 1.94 12.82 -18.38
CA TYR A 35 2.16 14.21 -17.94
C TYR A 35 2.11 14.31 -16.41
N TRP A 36 1.18 13.60 -15.78
CA TRP A 36 1.13 13.39 -14.34
C TRP A 36 1.65 12.00 -14.00
N PRO A 37 2.51 11.84 -12.96
CA PRO A 37 2.94 10.52 -12.51
C PRO A 37 1.73 9.66 -12.16
N ILE A 38 1.68 8.44 -12.70
CA ILE A 38 0.67 7.46 -12.33
C ILE A 38 1.28 6.59 -11.24
N LEU A 39 0.61 6.47 -10.09
CA LEU A 39 0.98 5.52 -9.05
C LEU A 39 0.70 4.11 -9.57
N CYS A 40 1.74 3.29 -9.72
CA CYS A 40 1.64 1.97 -10.36
C CYS A 40 1.99 0.82 -9.42
N LEU A 41 2.57 1.10 -8.27
CA LEU A 41 2.78 0.11 -7.22
C LEU A 41 2.80 0.83 -5.87
N VAL A 42 2.21 0.18 -4.86
CA VAL A 42 2.42 0.53 -3.46
C VAL A 42 3.03 -0.66 -2.77
N GLN A 43 4.20 -0.50 -2.16
CA GLN A 43 4.78 -1.51 -1.28
C GLN A 43 4.48 -1.14 0.17
N VAL A 44 3.94 -2.09 0.93
CA VAL A 44 3.70 -1.93 2.37
C VAL A 44 4.26 -3.13 3.11
N ALA A 45 4.93 -2.89 4.23
CA ALA A 45 5.37 -3.95 5.12
C ALA A 45 5.09 -3.62 6.59
N GLY A 46 4.76 -4.66 7.34
CA GLY A 46 4.81 -4.65 8.80
C GLY A 46 6.07 -5.38 9.30
N PRO A 47 6.14 -5.71 10.59
CA PRO A 47 7.28 -6.44 11.16
C PRO A 47 7.50 -7.84 10.55
N ASP A 48 6.41 -8.54 10.19
CA ASP A 48 6.45 -9.96 9.83
C ASP A 48 6.09 -10.26 8.37
N GLU A 49 5.55 -9.28 7.64
CA GLU A 49 5.08 -9.48 6.27
C GLU A 49 5.29 -8.23 5.40
N ALA A 50 5.52 -8.44 4.10
CA ALA A 50 5.70 -7.40 3.10
C ALA A 50 4.93 -7.75 1.82
N TRP A 51 4.23 -6.77 1.26
CA TRP A 51 3.32 -6.94 0.15
C TRP A 51 3.44 -5.81 -0.86
N ALA A 52 3.19 -6.16 -2.12
CA ALA A 52 3.02 -5.20 -3.20
C ALA A 52 1.55 -5.17 -3.61
N ILE A 53 1.00 -3.96 -3.76
CA ILE A 53 -0.38 -3.70 -4.12
C ILE A 53 -0.36 -3.04 -5.50
N ASP A 54 -1.14 -3.56 -6.43
CA ASP A 54 -1.36 -2.95 -7.74
C ASP A 54 -2.54 -1.97 -7.67
N PRO A 55 -2.31 -0.65 -7.54
CA PRO A 55 -3.37 0.35 -7.46
C PRO A 55 -4.13 0.54 -8.77
N LEU A 56 -3.67 -0.06 -9.88
CA LEU A 56 -4.32 0.00 -11.18
C LEU A 56 -5.18 -1.23 -11.48
N ALA A 57 -5.23 -2.21 -10.57
CA ALA A 57 -6.07 -3.39 -10.72
C ALA A 57 -7.56 -3.00 -10.84
N GLU A 58 -8.25 -3.57 -11.82
CA GLU A 58 -9.63 -3.23 -12.14
C GLU A 58 -10.56 -3.54 -10.96
N GLY A 59 -11.31 -2.53 -10.51
CA GLY A 59 -12.27 -2.67 -9.41
C GLY A 59 -11.65 -2.75 -8.01
N LEU A 60 -10.35 -2.48 -7.86
CA LEU A 60 -9.70 -2.39 -6.57
C LEU A 60 -10.11 -1.10 -5.83
N ASP A 61 -10.65 -1.25 -4.63
CA ASP A 61 -10.99 -0.18 -3.71
C ASP A 61 -9.83 0.04 -2.74
N LEU A 62 -9.14 1.17 -2.87
CA LEU A 62 -8.01 1.55 -2.02
C LEU A 62 -8.42 2.15 -0.67
N SER A 63 -9.72 2.32 -0.41
CA SER A 63 -10.21 2.87 0.86
C SER A 63 -9.60 2.21 2.11
N PRO A 64 -9.46 0.86 2.21
CA PRO A 64 -8.84 0.22 3.36
C PRO A 64 -7.36 0.61 3.57
N LEU A 65 -6.63 0.86 2.47
CA LEU A 65 -5.25 1.31 2.52
C LEU A 65 -5.17 2.76 3.01
N PHE A 66 -6.10 3.61 2.57
CA PHE A 66 -6.19 4.99 3.04
C PHE A 66 -6.57 5.07 4.51
N ASP A 67 -7.51 4.23 4.97
CA ASP A 67 -7.88 4.12 6.39
C ASP A 67 -6.67 3.71 7.23
N LEU A 68 -5.89 2.72 6.76
CA LEU A 68 -4.65 2.30 7.41
C LEU A 68 -3.62 3.44 7.50
N PHE A 69 -3.46 4.23 6.44
CA PHE A 69 -2.53 5.37 6.44
C PHE A 69 -3.01 6.52 7.33
N ALA A 70 -4.33 6.72 7.43
CA ALA A 70 -4.94 7.74 8.26
C ALA A 70 -4.94 7.40 9.76
N ASP A 71 -4.74 6.13 10.14
CA ASP A 71 -4.68 5.73 11.56
C ASP A 71 -3.48 6.37 12.27
N GLU A 72 -3.76 7.32 13.18
CA GLU A 72 -2.75 8.03 13.95
C GLU A 72 -2.00 7.15 14.96
N ASN A 73 -2.52 5.96 15.28
CA ASN A 73 -1.89 5.03 16.22
C ASN A 73 -0.76 4.22 15.58
N ILE A 74 -0.64 4.26 14.24
CA ILE A 74 0.35 3.51 13.48
C ILE A 74 1.40 4.48 12.95
N LEU A 75 2.68 4.22 13.24
CA LEU A 75 3.78 4.99 12.65
C LEU A 75 3.99 4.56 11.19
N LYS A 76 3.92 5.51 10.26
CA LYS A 76 4.24 5.27 8.84
C LYS A 76 5.68 5.69 8.58
N VAL A 77 6.53 4.73 8.22
CA VAL A 77 7.95 4.94 7.91
C VAL A 77 8.14 4.99 6.41
N PHE A 78 8.72 6.08 5.92
CA PHE A 78 9.10 6.27 4.52
C PHE A 78 10.61 6.53 4.43
N HIS A 79 11.21 6.15 3.30
CA HIS A 79 12.55 6.60 2.93
C HIS A 79 12.45 7.45 1.67
N ALA A 80 12.80 8.73 1.77
CA ALA A 80 12.81 9.64 0.63
C ALA A 80 14.24 9.73 0.08
N GLY A 81 14.42 9.34 -1.18
CA GLY A 81 15.65 9.50 -1.98
C GLY A 81 15.42 10.40 -3.18
#